data_AF-M0HT13-F1
#
_entry.id   AF-M0HT13-F1
#
_cell.length_a   1.000
_cell.length_b   1.000
_cell.length_c   1.000
_cell.angle_alpha   90.00
_cell.angle_beta   90.00
_cell.angle_gamma   90.00
#
_symmetry.space_group_name_H-M   'P 1'
#
loop_
_entity.id
_entity.type
_entity.pdbx_description
1 polymer ?
#
loop_
_entity_poly.entity_id
_entity_poly.type
_entity_poly.pdbx_seq_one_letter_code
_entity_poly.pdbx_strand_id
1 'polypeptide(L)'
;MIEQIEPSVDIETTEIPHDDFEVAIQICGTLIDAANGEVVVIFGGGARDIFLPLTVAALSRTHHIHASYQFSDIDGEVRERTLPDLTANAPAQTEPTLETIVTLDTPVSLTEITEAMDVSKSTITRHVKLLERQGLVTSETHGKTKVVELTTTGRILISRTRS
;
A
#
# COMPACT_ATOMS: atom_id res chain seq x y z
N MET A 1 -27.98 -12.66 2.71
CA MET A 1 -27.97 -11.26 2.23
C MET A 1 -27.38 -10.39 3.33
N ILE A 2 -26.55 -9.39 3.04
CA ILE A 2 -25.85 -8.60 4.08
C ILE A 2 -26.83 -7.99 5.12
N GLU A 3 -28.01 -7.56 4.67
CA GLU A 3 -29.11 -7.07 5.53
C GLU A 3 -29.61 -8.09 6.58
N GLN A 4 -29.38 -9.38 6.38
CA GLN A 4 -29.73 -10.43 7.36
C GLN A 4 -28.70 -10.54 8.48
N ILE A 5 -27.49 -10.00 8.27
CA ILE A 5 -26.38 -10.02 9.23
C ILE A 5 -26.37 -8.71 10.02
N GLU A 6 -26.57 -7.58 9.35
CA GLU A 6 -26.67 -6.25 9.97
C GLU A 6 -27.85 -5.48 9.34
N PRO A 7 -28.99 -5.36 10.02
CA PRO A 7 -30.20 -4.72 9.47
C PRO A 7 -30.07 -3.21 9.24
N SER A 8 -29.08 -2.56 9.87
CA SER A 8 -28.87 -1.11 9.76
C SER A 8 -27.92 -0.69 8.64
N VAL A 9 -27.47 -1.65 7.81
CA VAL A 9 -26.58 -1.35 6.69
C VAL A 9 -27.35 -0.80 5.48
N ASP A 10 -26.89 0.35 4.97
CA ASP A 10 -27.37 0.88 3.70
C ASP A 10 -26.63 0.19 2.55
N ILE A 11 -27.38 -0.34 1.58
CA ILE A 11 -26.82 -1.00 0.39
C ILE A 11 -27.14 -0.18 -0.84
N GLU A 12 -26.09 0.25 -1.53
CA GLU A 12 -26.18 0.87 -2.85
C GLU A 12 -25.55 -0.07 -3.89
N THR A 13 -26.22 -0.24 -5.04
CA THR A 13 -25.72 -1.06 -6.15
C THR A 13 -25.44 -0.17 -7.35
N THR A 14 -24.22 -0.23 -7.87
CA THR A 14 -23.81 0.46 -9.08
C THR A 14 -23.49 -0.57 -10.16
N GLU A 15 -24.04 -0.37 -11.37
CA GLU A 15 -23.70 -1.19 -12.52
C GLU A 15 -22.35 -0.75 -13.08
N ILE A 16 -21.44 -1.72 -13.28
CA ILE A 16 -20.12 -1.49 -13.85
C ILE A 16 -20.09 -2.12 -15.25
N PRO A 17 -19.71 -1.37 -16.30
CA PRO A 17 -19.59 -1.93 -17.64
C PRO A 17 -18.50 -3.01 -17.67
N HIS A 18 -18.75 -4.07 -18.44
CA HIS A 18 -17.82 -5.20 -18.59
C HIS A 18 -17.14 -5.23 -19.96
N ASP A 19 -17.61 -4.39 -20.90
CA ASP A 19 -17.12 -4.24 -22.26
C ASP A 19 -16.27 -2.97 -22.45
N ASP A 20 -16.24 -2.08 -21.46
CA ASP A 20 -15.42 -0.86 -21.44
C ASP A 20 -14.57 -0.81 -20.15
N PHE A 21 -13.30 -1.21 -20.29
CA PHE A 21 -12.38 -1.35 -19.18
C PHE A 21 -12.00 -0.01 -18.55
N GLU A 22 -11.75 1.01 -19.36
CA GLU A 22 -11.38 2.34 -18.90
C GLU A 22 -12.53 3.01 -18.14
N VAL A 23 -13.77 2.89 -18.65
CA VAL A 23 -14.95 3.40 -17.94
C VAL A 23 -15.18 2.64 -16.64
N ALA A 24 -15.00 1.32 -16.63
CA ALA A 24 -15.10 0.54 -15.39
C ALA A 24 -14.09 1.02 -14.32
N ILE A 25 -12.84 1.29 -14.69
CA ILE A 25 -11.83 1.85 -13.78
C ILE A 25 -12.29 3.21 -13.22
N GLN A 26 -12.80 4.10 -14.09
CA GLN A 26 -13.25 5.44 -13.68
C GLN A 26 -14.42 5.39 -12.70
N ILE A 27 -15.40 4.50 -12.94
CA ILE A 27 -16.54 4.33 -12.04
C ILE A 27 -16.08 3.77 -10.70
N CYS A 28 -15.29 2.68 -10.69
CA CYS A 28 -14.73 2.14 -9.45
C CYS A 28 -13.92 3.19 -8.68
N GLY A 29 -13.14 4.00 -9.39
CA GLY A 29 -12.37 5.09 -8.80
C GLY A 29 -13.26 6.14 -8.15
N THR A 30 -14.31 6.58 -8.85
CA THR A 30 -15.26 7.58 -8.34
C THR A 30 -15.99 7.07 -7.09
N LEU A 31 -16.35 5.79 -7.05
CA LEU A 31 -16.96 5.17 -5.87
C LEU A 31 -16.02 5.19 -4.65
N ILE A 32 -14.73 4.92 -4.86
CA ILE A 32 -13.72 5.01 -3.79
C ILE A 32 -13.55 6.47 -3.33
N ASP A 33 -13.46 7.40 -4.28
CA ASP A 33 -13.22 8.82 -3.99
C ASP A 33 -14.42 9.49 -3.29
N ALA A 34 -15.64 9.04 -3.58
CA ALA A 34 -16.88 9.57 -3.00
C ALA A 34 -17.25 8.98 -1.63
N ALA A 35 -16.61 7.88 -1.23
CA ALA A 35 -16.88 7.23 0.04
C ALA A 35 -16.42 8.11 1.22
N ASN A 36 -17.25 8.18 2.26
CA ASN A 36 -16.94 8.92 3.48
C ASN A 36 -16.52 7.96 4.60
N GLY A 37 -15.54 8.37 5.41
CA GLY A 37 -15.06 7.59 6.56
C GLY A 37 -14.05 6.51 6.17
N GLU A 38 -14.06 5.40 6.89
CA GLU A 38 -13.13 4.29 6.66
C GLU A 38 -13.56 3.47 5.44
N VAL A 39 -12.82 3.58 4.35
CA VAL A 39 -13.09 2.85 3.11
C VAL A 39 -12.45 1.46 3.16
N VAL A 40 -13.26 0.42 3.00
CA VAL A 40 -12.81 -0.97 2.93
C VAL A 40 -13.10 -1.54 1.54
N VAL A 41 -12.07 -2.09 0.88
CA VAL A 41 -12.21 -2.71 -0.44
C VAL A 41 -12.10 -4.24 -0.32
N ILE A 42 -13.08 -4.95 -0.87
CA ILE A 42 -13.14 -6.42 -0.77
C ILE A 42 -12.90 -7.06 -2.15
N PHE A 43 -11.73 -7.67 -2.30
CA PHE A 43 -11.31 -8.54 -3.41
C PHE A 43 -11.80 -9.98 -3.18
N GLY A 44 -13.07 -10.13 -2.83
CA GLY A 44 -13.63 -11.39 -2.32
C GLY A 44 -14.43 -12.21 -3.32
N GLY A 45 -14.78 -11.65 -4.48
CA GLY A 45 -15.59 -12.34 -5.48
C GLY A 45 -16.04 -11.43 -6.62
N GLY A 46 -16.85 -11.99 -7.52
CA GLY A 46 -17.37 -11.30 -8.71
C GLY A 46 -16.73 -11.76 -10.02
N ALA A 47 -17.23 -11.25 -11.13
CA ALA A 47 -16.67 -11.53 -12.45
C ALA A 47 -15.27 -10.94 -12.57
N ARG A 48 -14.37 -11.63 -13.29
CA ARG A 48 -12.99 -11.14 -13.51
C ARG A 48 -12.95 -9.80 -14.24
N ASP A 49 -13.95 -9.56 -15.09
CA ASP A 49 -14.16 -8.32 -15.83
C ASP A 49 -14.44 -7.11 -14.92
N ILE A 50 -14.91 -7.34 -13.68
CA ILE A 50 -15.09 -6.31 -12.66
C ILE A 50 -13.90 -6.29 -11.67
N PHE A 51 -13.35 -7.46 -11.37
CA PHE A 51 -12.21 -7.59 -10.46
C PHE A 51 -10.99 -6.79 -10.93
N LEU A 52 -10.64 -6.90 -12.22
CA LEU A 52 -9.47 -6.21 -12.77
C LEU A 52 -9.59 -4.68 -12.70
N PRO A 53 -10.66 -4.03 -13.20
CA PRO A 53 -10.80 -2.57 -13.11
C PRO A 53 -10.87 -2.08 -11.65
N LEU A 54 -11.55 -2.81 -10.75
CA LEU A 54 -11.54 -2.50 -9.33
C LEU A 54 -10.12 -2.54 -8.73
N THR A 55 -9.34 -3.56 -9.09
CA THR A 55 -7.94 -3.70 -8.64
C THR A 55 -7.10 -2.52 -9.10
N VAL A 56 -7.22 -2.11 -10.37
CA VAL A 56 -6.51 -0.94 -10.91
C VAL A 56 -6.95 0.35 -10.20
N ALA A 57 -8.26 0.56 -10.05
CA ALA A 57 -8.79 1.73 -9.36
C ALA A 57 -8.29 1.81 -7.92
N ALA A 58 -8.31 0.70 -7.18
CA ALA A 58 -7.85 0.62 -5.80
C ALA A 58 -6.34 0.87 -5.66
N LEU A 59 -5.50 0.26 -6.50
CA LEU A 59 -4.05 0.45 -6.47
C LEU A 59 -3.61 1.88 -6.86
N SER A 60 -4.46 2.62 -7.58
CA SER A 60 -4.23 4.04 -7.90
C SER A 60 -4.69 5.00 -6.79
N ARG A 61 -5.41 4.50 -5.77
CA ARG A 61 -6.05 5.28 -4.69
C ARG A 61 -5.81 4.69 -3.31
N THR A 62 -4.66 4.04 -3.11
CA THR A 62 -4.37 3.34 -1.85
C THR A 62 -4.48 4.25 -0.62
N HIS A 63 -4.20 5.54 -0.75
CA HIS A 63 -4.34 6.54 0.32
C HIS A 63 -5.79 6.82 0.75
N HIS A 64 -6.79 6.47 -0.06
CA HIS A 64 -8.21 6.53 0.31
C HIS A 64 -8.69 5.25 1.02
N ILE A 65 -7.95 4.14 0.88
CA ILE A 65 -8.37 2.82 1.34
C ILE A 65 -7.76 2.53 2.71
N HIS A 66 -8.61 2.28 3.69
CA HIS A 66 -8.19 2.00 5.07
C HIS A 66 -7.81 0.54 5.25
N ALA A 67 -8.59 -0.37 4.66
CA ALA A 67 -8.30 -1.80 4.67
C ALA A 67 -8.70 -2.43 3.35
N SER A 68 -8.04 -3.52 3.00
CA SER A 68 -8.50 -4.36 1.90
C SER A 68 -8.47 -5.83 2.29
N TYR A 69 -9.45 -6.58 1.79
CA TYR A 69 -9.59 -8.00 2.10
C TYR A 69 -9.64 -8.79 0.81
N GLN A 70 -9.04 -9.97 0.81
CA GLN A 70 -9.06 -10.90 -0.31
C GLN A 70 -9.57 -12.25 0.17
N PHE A 71 -10.53 -12.82 -0.57
CA PHE A 71 -10.90 -14.21 -0.41
C PHE A 71 -9.95 -15.08 -1.24
N SER A 72 -9.46 -16.16 -0.66
CA SER A 72 -8.59 -17.11 -1.33
C SER A 72 -9.40 -18.33 -1.78
N ASP A 73 -9.57 -18.49 -3.10
CA ASP A 73 -10.22 -19.69 -3.66
C ASP A 73 -9.43 -20.99 -3.41
N ILE A 74 -8.16 -20.89 -2.98
CA ILE A 74 -7.29 -22.05 -2.73
C ILE A 74 -7.63 -22.72 -1.39
N ASP A 75 -7.87 -21.92 -0.35
CA ASP A 75 -8.05 -22.41 1.01
C ASP A 75 -9.33 -21.89 1.69
N GLY A 76 -10.14 -21.10 1.00
CA GLY A 76 -11.42 -20.60 1.49
C GLY A 76 -11.31 -19.51 2.55
N GLU A 77 -10.13 -18.93 2.75
CA GLU A 77 -9.87 -17.98 3.83
C GLU A 77 -9.92 -16.52 3.33
N VAL A 78 -10.54 -15.65 4.14
CA VAL A 78 -10.50 -14.19 3.96
C VAL A 78 -9.28 -13.65 4.70
N ARG A 79 -8.47 -12.86 4.00
CA ARG A 79 -7.28 -12.24 4.59
C ARG A 79 -7.23 -10.77 4.28
N GLU A 80 -6.82 -10.00 5.27
CA GLU A 80 -6.42 -8.62 5.04
C GLU A 80 -5.19 -8.58 4.12
N ARG A 81 -5.16 -7.56 3.26
CA ARG A 81 -4.10 -7.28 2.31
C ARG A 81 -3.72 -5.81 2.42
N THR A 82 -2.44 -5.57 2.60
CA THR A 82 -1.87 -4.22 2.44
C THR A 82 -1.65 -3.97 0.95
N LEU A 83 -2.37 -2.98 0.40
CA LEU A 83 -2.18 -2.59 -1.00
C LEU A 83 -0.90 -1.75 -1.14
N PRO A 84 0.01 -2.11 -2.07
CA PRO A 84 1.16 -1.26 -2.34
C PRO A 84 0.74 -0.02 -3.10
N ASP A 85 1.31 1.13 -2.73
CA ASP A 85 1.14 2.36 -3.50
C ASP A 85 2.02 2.32 -4.75
N LEU A 86 1.43 2.01 -5.89
CA LEU A 86 2.17 1.91 -7.15
C LEU A 86 2.59 3.27 -7.71
N THR A 87 2.08 4.37 -7.15
CA THR A 87 2.38 5.75 -7.52
C THR A 87 3.43 6.39 -6.62
N ALA A 88 3.77 5.74 -5.51
CA ALA A 88 4.79 6.22 -4.58
C ALA A 88 6.17 6.33 -5.23
N ASN A 89 6.93 7.30 -4.74
CA ASN A 89 8.23 7.69 -5.25
C ASN A 89 9.10 8.18 -4.10
N ALA A 90 10.40 7.88 -4.18
CA ALA A 90 11.37 8.34 -3.20
C ALA A 90 11.84 9.75 -3.58
N PRO A 91 11.84 10.73 -2.66
CA PRO A 91 12.51 11.99 -2.91
C PRO A 91 14.00 11.75 -3.23
N ALA A 92 14.54 12.43 -4.24
CA ALA A 92 15.90 12.19 -4.74
C ALA A 92 16.97 12.20 -3.63
N GLN A 93 16.84 13.10 -2.64
CA GLN A 93 17.77 13.17 -1.51
C GLN A 93 17.75 11.93 -0.59
N THR A 94 16.72 11.09 -0.67
CA THR A 94 16.52 9.90 0.15
C THR A 94 16.83 8.60 -0.58
N GLU A 95 17.01 8.63 -1.91
CA GLU A 95 17.30 7.44 -2.72
C GLU A 95 18.53 6.67 -2.21
N PRO A 96 19.69 7.30 -1.91
CA PRO A 96 20.84 6.57 -1.41
C PRO A 96 20.59 5.89 -0.05
N THR A 97 19.74 6.49 0.78
CA THR A 97 19.34 5.91 2.06
C THR A 97 18.45 4.69 1.86
N LEU A 98 17.48 4.77 0.94
CA LEU A 98 16.61 3.65 0.60
C LEU A 98 17.41 2.48 0.01
N GLU A 99 18.37 2.75 -0.89
CA GLU A 99 19.26 1.72 -1.46
C GLU A 99 20.16 1.07 -0.40
N THR A 100 20.65 1.86 0.55
CA THR A 100 21.45 1.35 1.68
C THR A 100 20.61 0.41 2.54
N ILE A 101 19.37 0.78 2.86
CA ILE A 101 18.42 -0.04 3.63
C ILE A 101 18.20 -1.41 2.94
N VAL A 102 18.10 -1.43 1.60
CA VAL A 102 17.98 -2.70 0.85
C VAL A 102 19.25 -3.53 0.93
N THR A 103 20.40 -2.87 0.81
CA THR A 103 21.70 -3.54 0.74
C THR A 103 22.09 -4.18 2.07
N LEU A 104 21.66 -3.58 3.17
CA LEU A 104 21.91 -4.07 4.52
C LEU A 104 20.98 -5.21 4.97
N ASP A 105 20.00 -5.60 4.13
CA ASP A 105 18.98 -6.64 4.39
C ASP A 105 18.13 -6.36 5.65
N THR A 106 16.93 -5.83 5.45
CA THR A 106 16.02 -5.41 6.53
C THR A 106 15.56 -6.55 7.44
N PRO A 107 15.28 -6.31 8.73
CA PRO A 107 15.28 -5.03 9.45
C PRO A 107 16.68 -4.47 9.74
N VAL A 108 16.84 -3.13 9.65
CA VAL A 108 18.12 -2.44 9.89
C VAL A 108 17.97 -1.28 10.86
N SER A 109 18.95 -1.08 11.74
CA SER A 109 18.94 0.04 12.69
C SER A 109 19.38 1.36 12.06
N LEU A 110 18.93 2.48 12.63
CA LEU A 110 19.44 3.81 12.22
C LEU A 110 20.96 3.93 12.37
N THR A 111 21.56 3.21 13.33
CA THR A 111 23.00 3.22 13.56
C THR A 111 23.72 2.54 12.40
N GLU A 112 23.28 1.35 11.98
CA GLU A 112 23.87 0.62 10.85
C GLU A 112 23.77 1.42 9.55
N ILE A 113 22.62 2.08 9.31
CA ILE A 113 22.47 2.97 8.14
C ILE A 113 23.45 4.16 8.21
N THR A 114 23.61 4.75 9.40
CA THR A 114 24.54 5.89 9.61
C THR A 114 25.99 5.45 9.35
N GLU A 115 26.38 4.29 9.86
CA GLU A 115 27.73 3.72 9.68
C GLU A 115 28.00 3.36 8.22
N ALA A 116 27.01 2.85 7.49
CA ALA A 116 27.16 2.48 6.09
C ALA A 116 27.27 3.69 5.13
N MET A 117 26.62 4.81 5.46
CA MET A 117 26.54 5.97 4.56
C MET A 117 27.57 7.08 4.85
N ASP A 118 28.29 7.03 5.98
CA ASP A 118 29.16 8.12 6.47
C ASP A 118 28.45 9.49 6.49
N VAL A 119 27.15 9.47 6.82
CA VAL A 119 26.28 10.65 6.85
C VAL A 119 25.80 10.86 8.28
N SER A 120 25.64 12.12 8.71
CA SER A 120 25.24 12.40 10.09
C SER A 120 23.92 11.73 10.48
N LYS A 121 23.83 11.29 11.74
CA LYS A 121 22.63 10.64 12.30
C LYS A 121 21.35 11.48 12.14
N SER A 122 21.45 12.80 12.24
CA SER A 122 20.30 13.71 12.05
C SER A 122 19.79 13.68 10.62
N THR A 123 20.68 13.61 9.63
CA THR A 123 20.34 13.45 8.21
C THR A 123 19.66 12.11 7.94
N ILE A 124 20.23 10.99 8.40
CA ILE A 124 19.61 9.67 8.23
C ILE A 124 18.23 9.59 8.88
N THR A 125 18.09 10.14 10.10
CA THR A 125 16.78 10.23 10.77
C THR A 125 15.77 11.03 9.94
N ARG A 126 16.20 12.14 9.32
CA ARG A 126 15.34 12.95 8.43
C ARG A 126 14.94 12.17 7.18
N HIS A 127 15.88 11.44 6.57
CA HIS A 127 15.62 10.63 5.38
C HIS A 127 14.65 9.49 5.66
N VAL A 128 14.86 8.74 6.74
CA VAL A 128 13.94 7.66 7.15
C VAL A 128 12.53 8.22 7.41
N LYS A 129 12.40 9.35 8.09
CA LYS A 129 11.09 10.01 8.26
C LYS A 129 10.44 10.44 6.94
N LEU A 130 11.23 10.84 5.95
CA LEU A 130 10.71 11.18 4.61
C LEU A 130 10.22 9.92 3.89
N LEU A 131 11.02 8.85 3.88
CA LEU A 131 10.69 7.57 3.28
C LEU A 131 9.44 6.94 3.94
N GLU A 132 9.33 7.04 5.26
CA GLU A 132 8.18 6.58 6.04
C GLU A 132 6.91 7.35 5.68
N ARG A 133 7.00 8.68 5.50
CA ARG A 133 5.88 9.50 5.00
C ARG A 133 5.44 9.15 3.58
N GLN A 134 6.33 8.58 2.77
CA GLN A 134 6.01 8.08 1.43
C GLN A 134 5.57 6.60 1.46
N GLY A 135 5.42 6.00 2.65
CA GLY A 135 5.03 4.61 2.81
C GLY A 135 6.06 3.60 2.29
N LEU A 136 7.31 4.00 2.08
CA LEU A 136 8.36 3.15 1.51
C LEU A 136 9.07 2.30 2.58
N VAL A 137 9.07 2.78 3.82
CA VAL A 137 9.61 2.09 4.98
C VAL A 137 8.67 2.25 6.16
N THR A 138 8.71 1.33 7.10
CA THR A 138 8.17 1.50 8.45
C THR A 138 9.32 1.60 9.42
N SER A 139 9.08 2.22 10.57
CA SER A 139 10.10 2.27 11.62
C SER A 139 9.53 2.09 13.01
N GLU A 140 10.16 1.22 13.78
CA GLU A 140 9.77 0.90 15.15
C GLU A 140 10.93 1.16 16.11
N THR A 141 10.60 1.45 17.38
CA THR A 141 11.62 1.63 18.42
C THR A 141 11.59 0.43 19.36
N HIS A 142 12.67 -0.35 19.34
CA HIS A 142 12.87 -1.48 20.24
C HIS A 142 13.89 -1.07 21.31
N GLY A 143 13.38 -0.71 22.49
CA GLY A 143 14.18 -0.18 23.59
C GLY A 143 14.82 1.17 23.24
N LYS A 144 16.14 1.21 23.05
CA LYS A 144 16.89 2.42 22.66
C LYS A 144 17.22 2.47 21.16
N THR A 145 16.87 1.43 20.42
CA THR A 145 17.24 1.27 19.01
C THR A 145 16.03 1.49 18.14
N LYS A 146 16.15 2.38 17.15
CA LYS A 146 15.14 2.54 16.12
C LYS A 146 15.52 1.68 14.91
N VAL A 147 14.62 0.77 14.55
CA VAL A 147 14.74 -0.21 13.49
C VAL A 147 13.83 0.19 12.33
N VAL A 148 14.28 -0.05 11.11
CA VAL A 148 13.62 0.34 9.87
C VAL A 148 13.44 -0.90 9.00
N GLU A 149 12.25 -1.06 8.44
CA GLU A 149 11.88 -2.16 7.55
C GLU A 149 11.32 -1.64 6.23
N LEU A 150 11.55 -2.37 5.13
CA LEU A 150 10.97 -2.06 3.84
C LEU A 150 9.51 -2.52 3.79
N THR A 151 8.63 -1.61 3.36
CA THR A 151 7.25 -1.98 3.02
C THR A 151 7.21 -2.69 1.65
N THR A 152 6.08 -3.32 1.33
CA THR A 152 5.82 -3.84 -0.02
C THR A 152 5.97 -2.75 -1.09
N THR A 153 5.48 -1.54 -0.81
CA THR A 153 5.64 -0.35 -1.66
C THR A 153 7.12 -0.05 -1.92
N GLY A 154 7.94 0.02 -0.87
CA GLY A 154 9.38 0.26 -0.99
C GLY A 154 10.10 -0.81 -1.81
N ARG A 155 9.77 -2.08 -1.59
CA ARG A 155 10.33 -3.21 -2.35
C ARG A 155 9.99 -3.13 -3.84
N ILE A 156 8.74 -2.83 -4.18
CA ILE A 156 8.28 -2.68 -5.57
C ILE A 156 8.95 -1.48 -6.24
N LEU A 157 9.09 -0.36 -5.54
CA LEU A 157 9.74 0.83 -6.10
C LEU A 157 11.19 0.52 -6.52
N ILE A 158 11.95 -0.14 -5.64
CA ILE A 158 13.37 -0.42 -5.87
C ILE A 158 13.57 -1.46 -6.98
N SER A 159 12.66 -2.42 -7.12
CA SER A 159 12.75 -3.41 -8.21
C SER A 159 12.54 -2.79 -9.59
N ARG A 160 11.79 -1.69 -9.70
CA ARG A 160 11.60 -0.92 -10.95
C ARG A 160 12.81 -0.10 -11.34
N THR A 161 13.56 0.43 -10.37
CA THR A 161 14.72 1.30 -10.63
C THR A 161 16.00 0.51 -10.92
N ARG A 162 16.05 -0.76 -10.51
CA ARG A 162 17.21 -1.66 -10.74
C ARG A 162 17.11 -2.50 -12.04
N SER A 163 16.01 -2.42 -12.78
CA SER A 163 15.80 -3.09 -14.08
C SER A 163 16.20 -2.20 -15.24
#